data_AF-A0A2R6FF90-F1
#
_entry.id   AF-A0A2R6FF90-F1
#
_cell.length_a   1.000
_cell.length_b   1.000
_cell.length_c   1.000
_cell.angle_alpha   90.00
_cell.angle_beta   90.00
_cell.angle_gamma   90.00
#
_symmetry.space_group_name_H-M   'P 1'
#
loop_
_entity.id
_entity.type
_entity.pdbx_description
1 polymer ?
#
loop_
_entity_poly.entity_id
_entity_poly.type
_entity_poly.pdbx_seq_one_letter_code
_entity_poly.pdbx_strand_id
1 'polypeptide(L)'
;MEDDHADPDHSGGLHHVELYAEDLPVALPFWEWLLGALGYDRKHDWGGGRSWIRGPTYIVLTAADRRDHPFDREAPGLNHLAFHAASREQVDGLTAAVRERDDATVLFEDRHPYAGG
;
A
#
# COMPACT_ATOMS: atom_id res chain seq x y z
N MET A 1 14.85 11.53 -28.87
CA MET A 1 13.52 10.90 -28.80
C MET A 1 12.79 11.73 -27.77
N GLU A 2 11.71 12.40 -28.17
CA GLU A 2 10.88 13.11 -27.19
C GLU A 2 10.33 12.05 -26.24
N ASP A 3 10.79 12.07 -24.99
CA ASP A 3 10.22 11.28 -23.90
C ASP A 3 8.85 11.89 -23.59
N ASP A 4 7.89 11.63 -24.47
CA ASP A 4 6.50 12.00 -24.24
C ASP A 4 5.94 11.06 -23.17
N HIS A 5 5.99 11.53 -21.92
CA HIS A 5 5.42 10.85 -20.77
C HIS A 5 3.89 11.05 -20.68
N ALA A 6 3.25 11.64 -21.69
CA ALA A 6 1.80 11.79 -21.70
C ALA A 6 1.11 10.44 -21.88
N ASP A 7 0.15 10.18 -20.99
CA ASP A 7 -0.80 9.07 -21.09
C ASP A 7 -2.22 9.66 -21.15
N PRO A 8 -2.71 10.02 -22.35
CA PRO A 8 -4.00 10.68 -22.50
C PRO A 8 -5.17 9.79 -22.05
N ASP A 9 -5.02 8.46 -22.13
CA ASP A 9 -6.07 7.50 -21.74
C ASP A 9 -6.25 7.43 -20.21
N HIS A 10 -5.22 7.82 -19.44
CA HIS A 10 -5.23 7.82 -17.98
C HIS A 10 -5.07 9.22 -17.37
N SER A 11 -5.28 10.29 -18.15
CA SER A 11 -5.15 11.67 -17.70
C SER A 11 -6.04 11.96 -16.47
N GLY A 12 -5.42 12.50 -15.40
CA GLY A 12 -6.08 12.76 -14.12
C GLY A 12 -6.15 11.54 -13.18
N GLY A 13 -5.75 10.36 -13.63
CA GLY A 13 -5.59 9.17 -12.80
C GLY A 13 -4.36 9.25 -11.89
N LEU A 14 -4.39 8.48 -10.79
CA LEU A 14 -3.25 8.40 -9.89
C LEU A 14 -2.13 7.58 -10.55
N HIS A 15 -1.02 8.24 -10.89
CA HIS A 15 0.13 7.56 -11.49
C HIS A 15 0.87 6.69 -10.45
N HIS A 16 1.14 7.25 -9.27
CA HIS A 16 1.75 6.50 -8.17
C HIS A 16 1.54 7.15 -6.81
N VAL A 17 1.80 6.35 -5.77
CA VAL A 17 1.92 6.80 -4.38
C VAL A 17 3.27 6.35 -3.85
N GLU A 18 4.01 7.24 -3.20
CA GLU A 18 5.23 6.91 -2.47
C GLU A 18 5.01 7.05 -0.96
N LEU A 19 5.40 6.02 -0.23
CA LEU A 19 5.29 5.92 1.22
C LEU A 19 6.68 5.74 1.81
N TYR A 20 6.96 6.50 2.87
CA TYR A 20 8.17 6.33 3.67
C TYR A 20 7.92 5.35 4.81
N ALA A 21 8.75 4.32 4.91
CA ALA A 21 8.80 3.39 6.03
C ALA A 21 9.86 3.85 7.02
N GLU A 22 9.50 3.94 8.30
CA GLU A 22 10.48 4.16 9.36
C GLU A 22 11.50 3.02 9.36
N ASP A 23 11.04 1.77 9.40
CA ASP A 23 11.89 0.57 9.26
C ASP A 23 11.45 -0.24 8.02
N LEU A 24 12.20 -0.08 6.92
CA LEU A 24 11.88 -0.74 5.66
C LEU A 24 11.93 -2.28 5.77
N PRO A 25 12.97 -2.92 6.36
CA PRO A 25 12.96 -4.35 6.63
C PRO A 25 11.73 -4.87 7.38
N VAL A 26 11.17 -4.09 8.31
CA VAL A 26 9.95 -4.44 9.04
C VAL A 26 8.69 -4.25 8.19
N ALA A 27 8.60 -3.16 7.44
CA ALA A 27 7.39 -2.84 6.66
C ALA A 27 7.28 -3.67 5.36
N LEU A 28 8.40 -3.99 4.72
CA LEU A 28 8.42 -4.60 3.39
C LEU A 28 7.71 -5.97 3.30
N PRO A 29 7.84 -6.89 4.27
CA PRO A 29 7.10 -8.16 4.26
C PRO A 29 5.57 -7.99 4.24
N PHE A 30 5.03 -6.99 4.95
CA PHE A 30 3.61 -6.70 4.94
C PHE A 30 3.14 -6.23 3.56
N TRP A 31 3.83 -5.23 2.99
CA TRP A 31 3.48 -4.67 1.68
C TRP A 31 3.63 -5.69 0.55
N GLU A 32 4.68 -6.50 0.59
CA GLU A 32 4.91 -7.57 -0.38
C GLU A 32 3.75 -8.60 -0.36
N TRP A 33 3.33 -9.01 0.82
CA TRP A 33 2.22 -9.95 0.99
C TRP A 33 0.89 -9.34 0.53
N LEU A 34 0.55 -8.14 1.01
CA LEU A 34 -0.73 -7.50 0.72
C LEU A 34 -0.88 -7.22 -0.78
N LEU A 35 0.13 -6.60 -1.39
CA LEU A 35 0.07 -6.23 -2.81
C LEU A 35 0.11 -7.45 -3.72
N GLY A 36 0.86 -8.50 -3.34
CA GLY A 36 0.82 -9.79 -4.03
C GLY A 36 -0.58 -10.44 -3.98
N ALA A 37 -1.23 -10.43 -2.82
CA ALA A 37 -2.59 -10.96 -2.66
C ALA A 37 -3.65 -10.14 -3.43
N LEU A 38 -3.36 -8.87 -3.72
CA LEU A 38 -4.18 -7.98 -4.55
C LEU A 38 -3.79 -8.02 -6.04
N GLY A 39 -2.83 -8.86 -6.44
CA GLY A 39 -2.43 -9.07 -7.82
C GLY A 39 -1.55 -7.96 -8.41
N TYR A 40 -0.76 -7.27 -7.58
CA TYR A 40 0.31 -6.39 -8.07
C TYR A 40 1.57 -7.20 -8.39
N ASP A 41 2.30 -6.78 -9.43
CA ASP A 41 3.62 -7.30 -9.77
C ASP A 41 4.72 -6.40 -9.21
N ARG A 42 5.88 -6.98 -8.86
CA ARG A 42 7.07 -6.18 -8.54
C ARG A 42 7.52 -5.38 -9.77
N LYS A 43 7.71 -4.07 -9.61
CA LYS A 43 8.18 -3.16 -10.67
C LYS A 43 9.67 -2.88 -10.57
N HIS A 44 10.13 -2.39 -9.41
CA HIS A 44 11.54 -2.09 -9.14
C HIS A 44 11.93 -2.47 -7.71
N ASP A 45 13.20 -2.83 -7.51
CA ASP A 45 13.77 -3.23 -6.22
C ASP A 45 15.16 -2.62 -6.08
N TRP A 46 15.42 -1.89 -5.00
CA TRP A 46 16.71 -1.24 -4.72
C TRP A 46 17.01 -1.27 -3.22
N GLY A 47 18.26 -0.96 -2.85
CA GLY A 47 18.72 -1.07 -1.45
C GLY A 47 17.95 -0.19 -0.45
N GLY A 48 17.22 0.83 -0.92
CA GLY A 48 16.45 1.75 -0.09
C GLY A 48 14.94 1.66 -0.29
N GLY A 49 14.43 0.71 -1.08
CA GLY A 49 12.99 0.67 -1.35
C GLY A 49 12.58 -0.34 -2.42
N ARG A 50 11.26 -0.44 -2.61
CA ARG A 50 10.63 -1.34 -3.58
C ARG A 50 9.38 -0.69 -4.14
N SER A 51 9.03 -1.04 -5.38
CA SER A 51 7.75 -0.67 -5.97
C SER A 51 7.01 -1.84 -6.59
N TRP A 52 5.68 -1.74 -6.59
CA TRP A 52 4.77 -2.71 -7.19
C TRP A 52 3.77 -2.01 -8.08
N ILE A 53 3.38 -2.63 -9.20
CA ILE A 53 2.51 -2.05 -10.22
C ILE A 53 1.28 -2.91 -10.46
N ARG A 54 0.13 -2.26 -10.70
CA ARG A 54 -1.08 -2.90 -11.20
C ARG A 54 -1.80 -1.92 -12.14
N GLY A 55 -1.90 -2.30 -13.41
CA GLY A 55 -2.40 -1.38 -14.45
C GLY A 55 -1.50 -0.15 -14.57
N PRO A 56 -2.05 1.07 -14.68
CA PRO A 56 -1.27 2.30 -14.83
C PRO A 56 -0.67 2.82 -13.52
N THR A 57 -1.06 2.27 -12.36
CA THR A 57 -0.69 2.79 -11.03
C THR A 57 0.33 1.91 -10.33
N TYR A 58 1.35 2.52 -9.73
CA TYR A 58 2.29 1.81 -8.86
C TYR A 58 2.40 2.42 -7.47
N ILE A 59 2.79 1.59 -6.51
CA ILE A 59 3.04 1.99 -5.12
C ILE A 59 4.53 1.82 -4.87
N VAL A 60 5.14 2.81 -4.24
CA VAL A 60 6.53 2.83 -3.82
C VAL A 60 6.58 2.81 -2.29
N LEU A 61 7.42 1.93 -1.74
CA LEU A 61 7.81 1.96 -0.34
C LEU A 61 9.31 2.22 -0.27
N THR A 62 9.71 3.29 0.43
CA THR A 62 11.11 3.71 0.56
C THR A 62 11.48 3.92 2.02
N ALA A 63 12.75 3.76 2.39
CA ALA A 63 13.20 4.03 3.75
C ALA A 63 13.17 5.54 4.07
N ALA A 64 12.72 5.90 5.28
CA ALA A 64 12.79 7.27 5.76
C ALA A 64 14.21 7.65 6.17
N ASP A 65 14.73 8.75 5.61
CA ASP A 65 16.00 9.35 6.02
C ASP A 65 15.91 10.02 7.41
N ARG A 66 14.71 10.47 7.77
CA ARG A 66 14.42 11.17 9.02
C ARG A 66 13.35 10.42 9.81
N ARG A 67 13.68 10.02 11.04
CA ARG A 67 12.81 9.23 11.93
C ARG A 67 12.39 9.99 13.19
N ASP A 68 12.71 11.29 13.25
CA ASP A 68 12.37 12.18 14.36
C ASP A 68 10.90 12.64 14.35
N HIS A 69 10.14 12.23 13.33
CA HIS A 69 8.72 12.52 13.14
C HIS A 69 7.96 11.21 12.89
N PRO A 70 7.51 10.50 13.95
CA PRO A 70 6.76 9.28 13.79
C PRO A 70 5.45 9.54 13.04
N PHE A 71 4.99 8.55 12.29
CA PHE A 71 3.73 8.66 11.55
C PHE A 71 2.54 8.73 12.51
N ASP A 72 1.69 9.74 12.32
CA ASP A 72 0.41 9.90 13.00
C ASP A 72 -0.69 10.06 11.94
N ARG A 73 -1.57 9.05 11.83
CA ARG A 73 -2.66 9.04 10.85
C ARG A 73 -3.73 10.10 11.13
N GLU A 74 -3.79 10.65 12.34
CA GLU A 74 -4.76 11.68 12.74
C GLU A 74 -4.20 13.11 12.54
N ALA A 75 -2.90 13.23 12.28
CA ALA A 75 -2.27 14.48 11.89
C ALA A 75 -2.52 14.81 10.40
N PRO A 76 -2.36 16.09 9.97
CA PRO A 76 -2.43 16.45 8.56
C PRO A 76 -1.43 15.63 7.71
N GLY A 77 -1.96 14.86 6.76
CA GLY A 77 -1.16 13.93 5.95
C GLY A 77 -2.00 12.79 5.40
N LEU A 78 -1.35 11.66 5.11
CA LEU A 78 -2.02 10.43 4.68
C LEU A 78 -2.69 9.76 5.88
N ASN A 79 -4.00 9.50 5.80
CA ASN A 79 -4.73 8.76 6.83
C ASN A 79 -4.83 7.25 6.50
N HIS A 80 -5.28 6.91 5.29
CA HIS A 80 -5.43 5.53 4.84
C HIS A 80 -5.33 5.41 3.31
N LEU A 81 -5.04 4.19 2.85
CA LEU A 81 -5.23 3.75 1.47
C LEU A 81 -6.24 2.61 1.48
N ALA A 82 -7.20 2.66 0.56
CA ALA A 82 -8.20 1.63 0.38
C ALA A 82 -8.01 0.94 -0.98
N PHE A 83 -8.18 -0.37 -1.00
CA PHE A 83 -8.04 -1.19 -2.21
C PHE A 83 -9.36 -1.88 -2.52
N HIS A 84 -9.69 -1.96 -3.82
CA HIS A 84 -10.79 -2.80 -4.26
C HIS A 84 -10.37 -4.28 -4.22
N ALA A 85 -11.21 -5.09 -3.58
CA ALA A 85 -11.15 -6.54 -3.64
C ALA A 85 -12.02 -7.06 -4.79
N ALA A 86 -11.63 -8.19 -5.38
CA ALA A 86 -12.36 -8.89 -6.42
C ALA A 86 -13.69 -9.49 -5.91
N SER A 87 -13.77 -9.79 -4.62
CA SER A 87 -15.00 -10.31 -4.00
C SER A 87 -15.00 -10.11 -2.48
N ARG A 88 -16.15 -10.39 -1.86
CA ARG A 88 -16.29 -10.41 -0.40
C ARG A 88 -15.41 -11.49 0.24
N GLU A 89 -15.30 -12.64 -0.40
CA GLU A 89 -14.47 -13.76 0.05
C GLU A 89 -12.99 -13.38 0.08
N GLN A 90 -12.52 -12.56 -0.86
CA GLN A 90 -11.15 -12.02 -0.81
C GLN A 90 -10.96 -11.09 0.39
N VAL A 91 -11.94 -10.23 0.71
CA VAL A 91 -11.90 -9.38 1.92
C VAL A 91 -11.85 -10.24 3.18
N ASP A 92 -12.69 -11.26 3.28
CA ASP A 92 -12.75 -12.14 4.44
C ASP A 92 -11.45 -12.96 4.58
N GLY A 93 -10.90 -13.44 3.47
CA GLY A 93 -9.61 -14.15 3.43
C GLY A 93 -8.43 -13.27 3.84
N LEU A 94 -8.36 -12.03 3.35
CA LEU A 94 -7.36 -11.06 3.79
C LEU A 94 -7.52 -10.71 5.27
N THR A 95 -8.74 -10.54 5.75
CA THR A 95 -9.02 -10.26 7.17
C THR A 95 -8.51 -11.40 8.06
N ALA A 96 -8.82 -12.65 7.71
CA ALA A 96 -8.34 -13.82 8.44
C ALA A 96 -6.81 -13.88 8.42
N ALA A 97 -6.19 -13.64 7.27
CA ALA A 97 -4.74 -13.62 7.15
C ALA A 97 -4.09 -12.50 7.98
N VAL A 98 -4.70 -11.31 8.10
CA VAL A 98 -4.19 -10.24 9.00
C VAL A 98 -4.21 -10.69 10.46
N ARG A 99 -5.23 -11.44 10.90
CA ARG A 99 -5.33 -11.91 12.29
C ARG A 99 -4.23 -12.88 12.69
N GLU A 100 -3.67 -13.61 11.73
CA GLU A 100 -2.58 -14.57 11.94
C GLU A 100 -1.19 -13.91 11.88
N ARG A 101 -1.12 -12.59 11.68
CA ARG A 101 0.14 -11.86 11.56
C ARG A 101 0.44 -11.05 12.80
N ASP A 102 1.70 -11.09 13.24
CA ASP A 102 2.18 -10.28 14.37
C ASP A 102 2.50 -8.82 13.97
N ASP A 103 2.59 -8.53 12.67
CA ASP A 103 3.00 -7.23 12.12
C ASP A 103 1.82 -6.36 11.62
N ALA A 104 0.58 -6.81 11.85
CA ALA A 104 -0.63 -6.11 11.43
C ALA A 104 -1.77 -6.30 12.42
N THR A 105 -2.80 -5.46 12.34
CA THR A 105 -3.97 -5.54 13.22
C THR A 105 -5.23 -5.16 12.47
N VAL A 106 -6.31 -5.92 12.68
CA VAL A 106 -7.64 -5.56 12.17
C VAL A 106 -8.21 -4.47 13.08
N LEU A 107 -8.50 -3.29 12.53
CA LEU A 107 -9.14 -2.21 13.26
C LEU A 107 -10.67 -2.38 13.24
N PHE A 108 -11.33 -1.94 14.33
CA PHE A 108 -12.80 -1.92 14.46
C PHE A 108 -13.45 -3.29 14.23
N GLU A 109 -12.89 -4.35 14.83
CA GLU A 109 -13.39 -5.72 14.64
C GLU A 109 -14.88 -5.88 14.97
N ASP A 110 -15.38 -5.10 15.93
CA ASP A 110 -16.79 -5.03 16.34
C ASP A 110 -17.73 -4.54 15.24
N ARG A 111 -17.19 -3.90 14.20
CA ARG A 111 -17.93 -3.33 13.06
C ARG A 111 -17.58 -4.01 11.73
N HIS A 112 -16.81 -5.10 11.72
CA HIS A 112 -16.42 -5.81 10.49
C HIS A 112 -17.65 -6.35 9.72
N PRO A 113 -17.69 -6.23 8.37
CA PRO A 113 -16.73 -5.56 7.47
C PRO A 113 -17.04 -4.08 7.24
N TYR A 114 -18.11 -3.55 7.84
CA TYR A 114 -18.62 -2.20 7.61
C TYR A 114 -18.12 -1.24 8.69
N ALA A 115 -16.79 -1.18 8.83
CA ALA A 115 -16.16 -0.06 9.52
C ALA A 115 -16.09 1.10 8.52
N GLY A 116 -17.22 1.79 8.33
CA GLY A 116 -17.20 3.08 7.63
C GLY A 116 -16.18 3.98 8.32
N GLY A 117 -15.20 4.46 7.55
CA GLY A 117 -14.23 5.45 8.00
C GLY A 117 -14.90 6.73 8.46
#